data_AF-A0A368H9W4-F1
#
_entry.id   AF-A0A368H9W4-F1
#
_cell.length_a   1.000
_cell.length_b   1.000
_cell.length_c   1.000
_cell.angle_alpha   90.00
_cell.angle_beta   90.00
_cell.angle_gamma   90.00
#
_symmetry.space_group_name_H-M   'P 1'
#
loop_
_entity.id
_entity.type
_entity.pdbx_description
1 polymer ?
#
loop_
_entity_poly.entity_id
_entity_poly.type
_entity_poly.pdbx_seq_one_letter_code
_entity_poly.pdbx_strand_id
1 'polypeptide(L)'
;MFLEKKGISFTLLAFAAVLNEVVLSFVHERVPETPPLPDLTFSIIPYYQDGLKICEYIMLASFASVLLLMLFHRHRWIMFRRLMMVGSLLYLMRCVTMIVTQVPVADPNFLCSPKFGQNGTFWDIVLRGLKSVAGVGLNVQGKDTLCGDYIYSGHTIVLVVSALFMGEYSPRRWRILHAFYWLVALVGVIFLVISRGHYTLDVILSYFICTRIFWSYHTMAAHPTIRLSTQNHHRKEFWFPLFRYMEGSVLKPVPRRFDCPLPMSRLRSVFRRRVANARIE
;
A
#
# COMPACT_ATOMS: atom_id res chain seq x y z
N MET A 1 -3.22 25.35 -8.06
CA MET A 1 -2.90 24.21 -8.96
C MET A 1 -1.89 23.17 -8.41
N PHE A 2 -0.57 23.43 -8.28
CA PHE A 2 0.36 22.35 -7.85
C PHE A 2 0.17 21.93 -6.37
N LEU A 3 -0.11 22.87 -5.47
CA LEU A 3 -0.38 22.59 -4.05
C LEU A 3 -1.74 21.88 -3.88
N GLU A 4 -2.75 22.40 -4.57
CA GLU A 4 -4.12 21.89 -4.64
C GLU A 4 -4.17 20.41 -5.05
N LYS A 5 -3.47 20.01 -6.13
CA LYS A 5 -3.40 18.60 -6.56
C LYS A 5 -2.79 17.68 -5.50
N LYS A 6 -1.81 18.16 -4.71
CA LYS A 6 -1.21 17.37 -3.62
C LYS A 6 -2.23 17.14 -2.51
N GLY A 7 -2.93 18.21 -2.11
CA GLY A 7 -4.00 18.15 -1.12
C GLY A 7 -5.08 17.16 -1.53
N ILE A 8 -5.57 17.27 -2.77
CA ILE A 8 -6.58 16.34 -3.31
C ILE A 8 -6.10 14.89 -3.27
N SER A 9 -4.87 14.59 -3.74
CA SER A 9 -4.36 13.21 -3.66
C SER A 9 -4.25 12.68 -2.24
N PHE A 10 -3.82 13.53 -1.29
CA PHE A 10 -3.68 13.13 0.10
C PHE A 10 -5.04 12.85 0.73
N THR A 11 -6.02 13.74 0.55
CA THR A 11 -7.39 13.55 1.02
C THR A 11 -8.00 12.29 0.42
N LEU A 12 -7.75 12.01 -0.85
CA LEU A 12 -8.26 10.81 -1.51
C LEU A 12 -7.67 9.53 -0.91
N LEU A 13 -6.36 9.47 -0.65
CA LEU A 13 -5.77 8.30 0.02
C LEU A 13 -6.25 8.19 1.46
N ALA A 14 -6.31 9.29 2.20
CA ALA A 14 -6.80 9.29 3.58
C ALA A 14 -8.24 8.79 3.67
N PHE A 15 -9.11 9.26 2.77
CA PHE A 15 -10.48 8.76 2.65
C PHE A 15 -10.51 7.26 2.31
N ALA A 16 -9.71 6.82 1.32
CA ALA A 16 -9.66 5.41 0.94
C ALA A 16 -9.15 4.50 2.06
N ALA A 17 -8.16 4.95 2.83
CA ALA A 17 -7.61 4.22 3.98
C ALA A 17 -8.62 4.14 5.13
N VAL A 18 -9.26 5.26 5.49
CA VAL A 18 -10.33 5.30 6.51
C VAL A 18 -11.48 4.39 6.09
N LEU A 19 -11.91 4.46 4.83
CA LEU A 19 -12.98 3.62 4.32
C LEU A 19 -12.59 2.14 4.38
N ASN A 20 -11.33 1.79 4.10
CA ASN A 20 -10.84 0.42 4.20
C ASN A 20 -11.01 -0.15 5.62
N GLU A 21 -10.61 0.61 6.65
CA GLU A 21 -10.74 0.22 8.05
C GLU A 21 -12.19 0.13 8.52
N VAL A 22 -13.03 1.09 8.10
CA VAL A 22 -14.48 1.05 8.40
C VAL A 22 -15.15 -0.15 7.73
N VAL A 23 -14.80 -0.43 6.47
CA VAL A 23 -15.29 -1.61 5.75
C VAL A 23 -14.80 -2.90 6.40
N LEU A 24 -13.53 -2.97 6.83
CA LEU A 24 -13.02 -4.12 7.56
C LEU A 24 -13.79 -4.35 8.87
N SER A 25 -14.05 -3.28 9.63
CA SER A 25 -14.89 -3.35 10.84
C SER A 25 -16.32 -3.83 10.53
N PHE A 26 -16.88 -3.41 9.40
CA PHE A 26 -18.22 -3.84 8.97
C PHE A 26 -18.26 -5.30 8.50
N VAL A 27 -17.21 -5.74 7.78
CA VAL A 27 -17.06 -7.10 7.25
C VAL A 27 -16.78 -8.08 8.38
N HIS A 28 -16.04 -7.68 9.41
CA HIS A 28 -15.79 -8.48 10.60
C HIS A 28 -17.08 -9.00 11.27
N GLU A 29 -18.14 -8.18 11.31
CA GLU A 29 -19.45 -8.61 11.84
C GLU A 29 -20.14 -9.68 10.96
N ARG A 30 -19.74 -9.80 9.70
CA ARG A 30 -20.34 -10.68 8.68
C ARG A 30 -19.47 -11.87 8.30
N VAL A 31 -18.28 -12.01 8.88
CA VAL A 31 -17.39 -13.14 8.60
C VAL A 31 -18.10 -14.44 8.98
N PRO A 32 -18.21 -15.41 8.05
CA PRO A 32 -18.83 -16.69 8.34
C PRO A 32 -17.97 -17.53 9.29
N GLU A 33 -18.60 -18.16 10.27
CA GLU A 33 -17.97 -19.04 11.28
C GLU A 33 -17.87 -20.49 10.77
N THR A 34 -17.42 -20.64 9.54
CA THR A 34 -17.22 -21.92 8.87
C THR A 34 -15.72 -22.21 8.76
N PRO A 35 -15.31 -23.48 8.56
CA PRO A 35 -13.91 -23.81 8.36
C PRO A 35 -13.31 -23.07 7.15
N PRO A 36 -11.97 -22.88 7.12
CA PRO A 36 -11.29 -22.26 5.99
C PRO A 36 -11.59 -22.96 4.67
N LEU A 37 -11.61 -22.18 3.59
CA LEU A 37 -11.75 -22.73 2.25
C LEU A 37 -10.50 -23.54 1.87
N PRO A 38 -10.64 -24.59 1.03
CA PRO A 38 -9.50 -25.35 0.57
C PRO A 38 -8.58 -24.46 -0.28
N ASP A 39 -7.31 -24.41 0.11
CA ASP A 39 -6.26 -23.70 -0.61
C ASP A 39 -5.09 -24.65 -0.86
N LEU A 40 -4.61 -24.70 -2.10
CA LEU A 40 -3.55 -25.62 -2.51
C LEU A 40 -2.25 -25.40 -1.73
N THR A 41 -1.93 -24.16 -1.37
CA THR A 41 -0.70 -23.88 -0.62
C THR A 41 -0.83 -24.37 0.81
N PHE A 42 -2.02 -24.26 1.41
CA PHE A 42 -2.27 -24.69 2.78
C PHE A 42 -2.22 -26.22 2.94
N SER A 43 -2.48 -26.99 1.87
CA SER A 43 -2.37 -28.44 1.89
C SER A 43 -0.95 -28.96 1.70
N ILE A 44 -0.07 -28.16 1.10
CA ILE A 44 1.32 -28.55 0.79
C ILE A 44 2.29 -28.05 1.87
N ILE A 45 2.11 -26.82 2.36
CA ILE A 45 3.10 -26.16 3.20
C ILE A 45 2.65 -26.17 4.68
N PRO A 46 3.55 -26.53 5.62
CA PRO A 46 3.23 -26.51 7.04
C PRO A 46 2.96 -25.09 7.55
N TYR A 47 2.13 -25.00 8.59
CA TYR A 47 1.78 -23.74 9.24
C TYR A 47 2.98 -23.08 9.92
N TYR A 48 3.07 -21.75 9.83
CA TYR A 48 4.02 -20.97 10.61
C TYR A 48 3.37 -19.73 11.26
N GLN A 49 3.13 -19.82 12.56
CA GLN A 49 2.36 -18.83 13.35
C GLN A 49 2.94 -17.40 13.31
N ASP A 50 4.26 -17.24 13.27
CA ASP A 50 4.90 -15.91 13.30
C ASP A 50 5.05 -15.29 11.91
N GLY A 51 4.65 -16.00 10.84
CA GLY A 51 4.81 -15.51 9.46
C GLY A 51 4.07 -14.21 9.18
N LEU A 52 2.88 -14.01 9.77
CA LEU A 52 2.12 -12.77 9.60
C LEU A 52 2.89 -11.56 10.15
N LYS A 53 3.44 -11.68 11.36
CA LYS A 53 4.25 -10.61 11.99
C LYS A 53 5.50 -10.31 11.17
N ILE A 54 6.20 -11.34 10.68
CA ILE A 54 7.38 -11.17 9.82
C ILE A 54 6.99 -10.43 8.52
N CYS A 55 5.88 -10.81 7.90
CA CYS A 55 5.35 -10.14 6.71
C CYS A 55 5.06 -8.66 7.00
N GLU A 56 4.40 -8.34 8.11
CA GLU A 56 4.10 -6.96 8.50
C GLU A 56 5.39 -6.12 8.67
N TYR A 57 6.43 -6.66 9.32
CA TYR A 57 7.72 -5.97 9.43
C TYR A 57 8.40 -5.76 8.07
N ILE A 58 8.41 -6.78 7.21
CA ILE A 58 8.96 -6.67 5.85
C ILE A 58 8.21 -5.61 5.04
N MET A 59 6.88 -5.60 5.13
CA MET A 59 6.01 -4.64 4.48
C MET A 59 6.31 -3.21 4.94
N LEU A 60 6.37 -2.97 6.25
CA LEU A 60 6.67 -1.65 6.81
C LEU A 60 8.06 -1.17 6.42
N ALA A 61 9.07 -2.03 6.47
CA ALA A 61 10.43 -1.70 6.06
C ALA A 61 10.49 -1.35 4.55
N SER A 62 9.80 -2.13 3.72
CA SER A 62 9.71 -1.90 2.27
C SER A 62 8.99 -0.60 1.92
N PHE A 63 7.91 -0.28 2.62
CA PHE A 63 7.20 0.96 2.41
C PHE A 63 8.01 2.18 2.90
N ALA A 64 8.63 2.06 4.07
CA ALA A 64 9.49 3.11 4.63
C ALA A 64 10.66 3.45 3.69
N SER A 65 11.24 2.47 3.01
CA SER A 65 12.32 2.72 2.06
C SER A 65 11.87 3.43 0.78
N VAL A 66 10.62 3.23 0.33
CA VAL A 66 10.02 4.02 -0.77
C VAL A 66 9.81 5.47 -0.34
N LEU A 67 9.35 5.69 0.89
CA LEU A 67 9.24 7.04 1.46
C LEU A 67 10.62 7.69 1.54
N LEU A 68 11.65 6.95 1.97
CA LEU A 68 13.03 7.43 2.00
C LEU A 68 13.53 7.80 0.60
N LEU A 69 13.35 6.92 -0.39
CA LEU A 69 13.68 7.19 -1.80
C LEU A 69 13.02 8.49 -2.28
N MET A 70 11.73 8.65 -1.96
CA MET A 70 10.94 9.82 -2.32
C MET A 70 11.48 11.11 -1.67
N LEU A 71 11.92 11.07 -0.41
CA LEU A 71 12.48 12.24 0.27
C LEU A 71 13.70 12.82 -0.45
N PHE A 72 14.55 11.95 -1.01
CA PHE A 72 15.76 12.32 -1.76
C PHE A 72 15.51 12.53 -3.27
N HIS A 73 14.31 12.28 -3.78
CA HIS A 73 14.02 12.44 -5.20
C HIS A 73 13.74 13.92 -5.53
N ARG A 74 14.36 14.46 -6.58
CA ARG A 74 14.18 15.87 -7.03
C ARG A 74 12.71 16.21 -7.27
N HIS A 75 11.96 15.25 -7.81
CA HIS A 75 10.55 15.37 -8.15
C HIS A 75 9.62 14.73 -7.09
N ARG A 76 10.02 14.72 -5.80
CA ARG A 76 9.30 14.11 -4.67
C ARG A 76 7.79 14.34 -4.64
N TRP A 77 7.34 15.55 -4.96
CA TRP A 77 5.92 15.88 -4.93
C TRP A 77 5.10 15.26 -6.06
N ILE A 78 5.72 15.01 -7.22
CA ILE A 78 5.06 14.29 -8.32
C ILE A 78 4.96 12.81 -7.94
N MET A 79 6.05 12.24 -7.43
CA MET A 79 6.07 10.86 -6.96
C MET A 79 5.04 10.64 -5.83
N PHE A 80 4.97 11.54 -4.86
CA PHE A 80 3.99 11.52 -3.78
C PHE A 80 2.55 11.49 -4.32
N ARG A 81 2.21 12.43 -5.21
CA ARG A 81 0.87 12.48 -5.82
C ARG A 81 0.52 11.17 -6.53
N ARG A 82 1.47 10.57 -7.26
CA ARG A 82 1.28 9.31 -7.98
C ARG A 82 1.09 8.13 -7.02
N LEU A 83 1.88 8.05 -5.95
CA LEU A 83 1.74 7.04 -4.90
C LEU A 83 0.35 7.09 -4.26
N MET A 84 -0.09 8.29 -3.88
CA MET A 84 -1.40 8.52 -3.27
C MET A 84 -2.55 8.18 -4.24
N MET A 85 -2.43 8.53 -5.53
CA MET A 85 -3.44 8.18 -6.54
C MET A 85 -3.50 6.67 -6.78
N VAL A 86 -2.36 6.00 -6.97
CA VAL A 86 -2.33 4.55 -7.17
C VAL A 86 -2.85 3.83 -5.92
N GLY A 87 -2.37 4.21 -4.74
CA GLY A 87 -2.82 3.62 -3.47
C GLY A 87 -4.32 3.79 -3.23
N SER A 88 -4.87 4.98 -3.49
CA SER A 88 -6.31 5.20 -3.32
C SER A 88 -7.17 4.37 -4.27
N LEU A 89 -6.76 4.24 -5.55
CA LEU A 89 -7.48 3.37 -6.49
C LEU A 89 -7.50 1.91 -6.03
N LEU A 90 -6.35 1.40 -5.58
CA LEU A 90 -6.23 0.02 -5.11
C LEU A 90 -7.09 -0.22 -3.84
N TYR A 91 -7.05 0.70 -2.87
CA TYR A 91 -7.83 0.59 -1.65
C TYR A 91 -9.34 0.76 -1.88
N LEU A 92 -9.77 1.65 -2.77
CA LEU A 92 -11.19 1.79 -3.11
C LEU A 92 -11.73 0.52 -3.80
N MET A 93 -10.97 -0.08 -4.73
CA MET A 93 -11.35 -1.35 -5.34
C MET A 93 -11.41 -2.47 -4.30
N ARG A 94 -10.47 -2.50 -3.34
CA ARG A 94 -10.47 -3.44 -2.20
C ARG A 94 -11.72 -3.27 -1.31
N CYS A 95 -12.16 -2.05 -1.03
CA CYS A 95 -13.40 -1.83 -0.28
C CYS A 95 -14.60 -2.50 -0.97
N VAL A 96 -14.71 -2.34 -2.29
CA VAL A 96 -15.81 -2.94 -3.05
C VAL A 96 -15.78 -4.47 -2.95
N THR A 97 -14.61 -5.10 -3.13
CA THR A 97 -14.51 -6.57 -3.07
C THR A 97 -14.83 -7.13 -1.69
N MET A 98 -14.35 -6.48 -0.62
CA MET A 98 -14.62 -6.91 0.77
C MET A 98 -16.10 -6.75 1.15
N ILE A 99 -16.78 -5.71 0.67
CA ILE A 99 -18.23 -5.53 0.90
C ILE A 99 -19.05 -6.58 0.17
N VAL A 100 -18.67 -6.90 -1.07
CA VAL A 100 -19.46 -7.80 -1.94
C VAL A 100 -19.36 -9.26 -1.49
N THR A 101 -18.21 -9.70 -0.99
CA THR A 101 -18.02 -11.10 -0.60
C THR A 101 -17.18 -11.21 0.66
N GLN A 102 -17.71 -11.92 1.66
CA GLN A 102 -17.01 -12.28 2.88
C GLN A 102 -16.70 -13.77 2.85
N VAL A 103 -15.43 -14.13 3.06
CA VAL A 103 -14.97 -15.52 3.12
C VAL A 103 -14.53 -15.87 4.54
N PRO A 104 -14.49 -17.17 4.88
CA PRO A 104 -14.10 -17.61 6.22
C PRO A 104 -12.65 -17.27 6.52
N VAL A 105 -12.34 -17.16 7.81
CA VAL A 105 -10.99 -16.93 8.33
C VAL A 105 -10.04 -18.01 7.80
N ALA A 106 -8.91 -17.58 7.22
CA ALA A 106 -7.93 -18.50 6.62
C ALA A 106 -7.10 -19.27 7.68
N ASP A 107 -6.79 -18.63 8.82
CA ASP A 107 -6.09 -19.25 9.94
C ASP A 107 -7.07 -19.58 11.09
N PRO A 108 -7.36 -20.86 11.36
CA PRO A 108 -8.22 -21.25 12.48
C PRO A 108 -7.71 -20.82 13.86
N ASN A 109 -6.41 -20.57 14.00
CA ASN A 109 -5.80 -20.17 15.28
C ASN A 109 -5.80 -18.64 15.47
N PHE A 110 -6.24 -17.87 14.46
CA PHE A 110 -6.24 -16.42 14.54
C PHE A 110 -7.42 -15.92 15.38
N LEU A 111 -7.08 -15.29 16.50
CA LEU A 111 -8.07 -14.78 17.46
C LEU A 111 -8.64 -13.45 16.96
N CYS A 112 -9.88 -13.49 16.50
CA CYS A 112 -10.67 -12.30 16.14
C CYS A 112 -11.29 -11.66 17.40
N SER A 113 -11.41 -10.33 17.40
CA SER A 113 -12.21 -9.62 18.39
C SER A 113 -13.67 -10.10 18.42
N PRO A 114 -14.37 -9.98 19.55
CA PRO A 114 -15.78 -10.33 19.63
C PRO A 114 -16.62 -9.42 18.72
N LYS A 115 -17.57 -10.04 18.01
CA LYS A 115 -18.60 -9.35 17.24
C LYS A 115 -19.56 -8.61 18.18
N PHE A 116 -20.11 -7.50 17.74
CA PHE A 116 -21.10 -6.75 18.55
C PHE A 116 -22.47 -7.44 18.61
N GLY A 117 -22.80 -8.28 17.61
CA GLY A 117 -24.05 -9.04 17.58
C GLY A 117 -25.30 -8.14 17.57
N GLN A 118 -26.38 -8.57 18.23
CA GLN A 118 -27.64 -7.82 18.29
C GLN A 118 -27.56 -6.51 19.09
N ASN A 119 -26.51 -6.32 19.90
CA ASN A 119 -26.33 -5.15 20.74
C ASN A 119 -25.50 -4.04 20.08
N GLY A 120 -24.95 -4.27 18.89
CA GLY A 120 -24.13 -3.31 18.17
C GLY A 120 -24.94 -2.33 17.35
N THR A 121 -24.69 -1.03 17.53
CA THR A 121 -25.21 -0.01 16.62
C THR A 121 -24.29 0.16 15.41
N PHE A 122 -24.83 0.70 14.30
CA PHE A 122 -24.02 1.06 13.13
C PHE A 122 -22.85 1.99 13.50
N TRP A 123 -23.05 2.89 14.45
CA TRP A 123 -22.02 3.81 14.90
C TRP A 123 -20.90 3.13 15.67
N ASP A 124 -21.17 2.06 16.42
CA ASP A 124 -20.13 1.29 17.12
C ASP A 124 -19.16 0.64 16.13
N ILE A 125 -19.70 0.11 15.02
CA ILE A 125 -18.91 -0.47 13.92
C ILE A 125 -18.01 0.59 13.28
N VAL A 126 -18.57 1.76 12.98
CA VAL A 126 -17.82 2.87 12.37
C VAL A 126 -16.74 3.39 13.34
N LEU A 127 -17.07 3.59 14.61
CA LEU A 127 -16.14 4.04 15.65
C LEU A 127 -15.00 3.04 15.86
N ARG A 128 -15.28 1.73 15.87
CA ARG A 128 -14.24 0.69 15.91
C ARG A 128 -13.30 0.78 14.71
N GLY A 129 -13.84 0.96 13.51
CA GLY A 129 -13.04 1.17 12.30
C GLY A 129 -12.17 2.44 12.39
N LEU A 130 -12.74 3.56 12.82
CA LEU A 130 -12.00 4.82 13.00
C LEU A 130 -10.90 4.70 14.07
N LYS A 131 -11.14 3.94 15.14
CA LYS A 131 -10.13 3.63 16.17
C LYS A 131 -8.99 2.78 15.60
N SER A 132 -9.29 1.87 14.67
CA SER A 132 -8.28 1.06 13.96
C SER A 132 -7.36 1.91 13.07
N VAL A 133 -7.90 2.95 12.39
CA VAL A 133 -7.11 3.90 11.58
C VAL A 133 -5.98 4.53 12.39
N ALA A 134 -6.22 4.89 13.66
CA ALA A 134 -5.20 5.45 14.54
C ALA A 134 -4.06 4.47 14.87
N GLY A 135 -4.24 3.17 14.62
CA GLY A 135 -3.22 2.13 14.73
C GLY A 135 -2.47 1.81 13.43
N VAL A 136 -2.71 2.55 12.34
CA VAL A 136 -2.09 2.31 11.01
C VAL A 136 -2.48 0.95 10.41
N GLY A 137 -3.55 0.30 10.91
CA GLY A 137 -4.08 -0.95 10.34
C GLY A 137 -3.17 -2.18 10.50
N LEU A 138 -2.29 -2.18 11.50
CA LEU A 138 -1.39 -3.30 11.80
C LEU A 138 -1.86 -4.10 13.03
N ASN A 139 -1.66 -5.41 13.03
CA ASN A 139 -1.96 -6.28 14.19
C ASN A 139 -0.87 -6.22 15.29
N VAL A 140 -0.23 -5.06 15.48
CA VAL A 140 0.86 -4.89 16.44
C VAL A 140 0.30 -4.57 17.82
N GLN A 141 0.23 -5.63 18.65
CA GLN A 141 0.06 -5.68 20.10
C GLN A 141 -1.03 -4.79 20.75
N GLY A 142 -2.13 -5.45 21.15
CA GLY A 142 -3.06 -4.94 22.17
C GLY A 142 -4.26 -4.13 21.68
N LYS A 143 -4.56 -4.14 20.37
CA LYS A 143 -5.75 -3.51 19.78
C LYS A 143 -6.69 -4.56 19.21
N ASP A 144 -7.96 -4.17 19.04
CA ASP A 144 -9.04 -5.01 18.51
C ASP A 144 -8.63 -5.64 17.16
N THR A 145 -8.42 -6.96 17.12
CA THR A 145 -8.02 -7.71 15.93
C THR A 145 -9.23 -7.96 15.04
N LEU A 146 -9.35 -7.16 13.98
CA LEU A 146 -10.42 -7.29 13.00
C LEU A 146 -10.11 -8.40 11.99
N CYS A 147 -11.15 -9.04 11.49
CA CYS A 147 -11.07 -10.20 10.59
C CYS A 147 -11.98 -10.00 9.40
N GLY A 148 -11.64 -10.63 8.27
CA GLY A 148 -12.51 -10.70 7.10
C GLY A 148 -11.99 -10.00 5.84
N ASP A 149 -10.74 -9.53 5.86
CA ASP A 149 -10.08 -8.95 4.69
C ASP A 149 -9.35 -9.97 3.81
N TYR A 150 -9.93 -11.16 3.66
CA TYR A 150 -9.36 -12.29 2.93
C TYR A 150 -9.65 -12.30 1.41
N ILE A 151 -10.15 -11.19 0.88
CA ILE A 151 -10.28 -10.92 -0.56
C ILE A 151 -9.72 -9.53 -0.86
N TYR A 152 -8.74 -9.50 -1.76
CA TYR A 152 -7.90 -8.37 -2.13
C TYR A 152 -7.00 -7.86 -0.97
N SER A 153 -5.87 -8.53 -0.78
CA SER A 153 -4.88 -8.39 0.29
C SER A 153 -4.17 -7.03 0.28
N GLY A 154 -4.38 -6.27 1.35
CA GLY A 154 -3.67 -5.01 1.61
C GLY A 154 -2.15 -5.19 1.78
N HIS A 155 -1.73 -6.26 2.45
CA HIS A 155 -0.31 -6.60 2.63
C HIS A 155 0.41 -6.75 1.28
N THR A 156 -0.21 -7.52 0.38
CA THR A 156 0.34 -7.75 -0.96
C THR A 156 0.35 -6.46 -1.77
N ILE A 157 -0.69 -5.63 -1.69
CA ILE A 157 -0.72 -4.30 -2.32
C ILE A 157 0.51 -3.49 -1.90
N VAL A 158 0.78 -3.35 -0.60
CA VAL A 158 1.88 -2.51 -0.11
C VAL A 158 3.24 -3.06 -0.54
N LEU A 159 3.45 -4.38 -0.43
CA LEU A 159 4.70 -5.02 -0.87
C LEU A 159 4.97 -4.83 -2.37
N VAL A 160 3.98 -5.13 -3.21
CA VAL A 160 4.10 -5.05 -4.67
C VAL A 160 4.23 -3.60 -5.14
N VAL A 161 3.40 -2.68 -4.62
CA VAL A 161 3.52 -1.24 -4.93
C VAL A 161 4.89 -0.73 -4.50
N SER A 162 5.43 -1.17 -3.37
CA SER A 162 6.74 -0.74 -2.92
C SER A 162 7.86 -1.18 -3.88
N ALA A 163 7.84 -2.43 -4.32
CA ALA A 163 8.77 -2.93 -5.32
C ALA A 163 8.65 -2.19 -6.67
N LEU A 164 7.42 -1.93 -7.12
CA LEU A 164 7.15 -1.21 -8.37
C LEU A 164 7.64 0.24 -8.32
N PHE A 165 7.34 0.98 -7.24
CA PHE A 165 7.83 2.36 -7.07
C PHE A 165 9.35 2.42 -6.95
N MET A 166 9.96 1.47 -6.25
CA MET A 166 11.42 1.39 -6.16
C MET A 166 12.04 1.20 -7.55
N GLY A 167 11.52 0.29 -8.37
CA GLY A 167 12.00 0.05 -9.74
C GLY A 167 11.79 1.24 -10.70
N GLU A 168 10.67 1.95 -10.55
CA GLU A 168 10.29 3.05 -11.45
C GLU A 168 11.07 4.34 -11.17
N TYR A 169 11.31 4.68 -9.90
CA TYR A 169 11.90 5.96 -9.52
C TYR A 169 13.40 5.89 -9.17
N SER A 170 13.96 4.71 -8.91
CA SER A 170 15.42 4.56 -8.72
C SER A 170 16.17 4.37 -10.06
N PRO A 171 17.47 4.71 -10.14
CA PRO A 171 18.25 4.64 -11.37
C PRO A 171 18.23 3.25 -12.05
N ARG A 172 18.07 3.22 -13.38
CA ARG A 172 17.99 1.95 -14.17
C ARG A 172 19.18 1.02 -14.00
N ARG A 173 20.36 1.57 -13.70
CA ARG A 173 21.59 0.80 -13.48
C ARG A 173 21.55 -0.05 -12.19
N TRP A 174 20.68 0.25 -11.24
CA TRP A 174 20.58 -0.46 -9.96
C TRP A 174 19.73 -1.74 -10.07
N ARG A 175 20.03 -2.60 -11.05
CA ARG A 175 19.27 -3.84 -11.30
C ARG A 175 19.23 -4.78 -10.09
N ILE A 176 20.35 -4.87 -9.35
CA ILE A 176 20.45 -5.67 -8.12
C ILE A 176 19.47 -5.17 -7.07
N LEU A 177 19.36 -3.85 -6.90
CA LEU A 177 18.39 -3.26 -5.98
C LEU A 177 16.96 -3.62 -6.41
N HIS A 178 16.64 -3.52 -7.70
CA HIS A 178 15.30 -3.84 -8.19
C HIS A 178 14.96 -5.32 -7.96
N ALA A 179 15.89 -6.23 -8.26
CA ALA A 179 15.73 -7.65 -7.99
C ALA A 179 15.57 -7.92 -6.48
N PHE A 180 16.35 -7.25 -5.64
CA PHE A 180 16.23 -7.35 -4.19
C PHE A 180 14.82 -6.96 -3.69
N TYR A 181 14.23 -5.87 -4.17
CA TYR A 181 12.87 -5.49 -3.75
C TYR A 181 11.79 -6.47 -4.21
N TRP A 182 11.94 -7.07 -5.40
CA TRP A 182 11.05 -8.14 -5.83
C TRP A 182 11.22 -9.40 -4.99
N LEU A 183 12.45 -9.74 -4.60
CA LEU A 183 12.72 -10.85 -3.68
C LEU A 183 12.11 -10.58 -2.30
N VAL A 184 12.27 -9.37 -1.76
CA VAL A 184 11.68 -8.96 -0.47
C VAL A 184 10.14 -9.06 -0.52
N ALA A 185 9.51 -8.58 -1.60
CA ALA A 185 8.07 -8.72 -1.79
C ALA A 185 7.64 -10.20 -1.85
N LEU A 186 8.39 -11.05 -2.58
CA LEU A 186 8.14 -12.47 -2.67
C LEU A 186 8.24 -13.15 -1.29
N VAL A 187 9.30 -12.87 -0.54
CA VAL A 187 9.52 -13.42 0.80
C VAL A 187 8.40 -12.99 1.76
N GLY A 188 8.00 -11.71 1.74
CA GLY A 188 6.88 -11.23 2.54
C GLY A 188 5.57 -11.96 2.23
N VAL A 189 5.26 -12.12 0.94
CA VAL A 189 4.09 -12.87 0.47
C VAL A 189 4.14 -14.34 0.88
N ILE A 190 5.31 -14.99 0.80
CA ILE A 190 5.46 -16.39 1.24
C ILE A 190 5.13 -16.49 2.73
N PHE A 191 5.72 -15.65 3.58
CA PHE A 191 5.42 -15.67 5.02
C PHE A 191 3.93 -15.41 5.32
N LEU A 192 3.29 -14.53 4.55
CA LEU A 192 1.87 -14.22 4.66
C LEU A 192 0.97 -15.44 4.38
N VAL A 193 1.28 -16.22 3.35
CA VAL A 193 0.50 -17.41 2.97
C VAL A 193 0.80 -18.58 3.91
N ILE A 194 2.06 -18.78 4.33
CA ILE A 194 2.44 -19.86 5.25
C ILE A 194 1.83 -19.67 6.64
N SER A 195 1.68 -18.43 7.10
CA SER A 195 0.94 -18.13 8.33
C SER A 195 -0.57 -18.18 8.16
N ARG A 196 -1.07 -18.55 6.96
CA ARG A 196 -2.49 -18.51 6.59
C ARG A 196 -3.13 -17.15 6.87
N GLY A 197 -2.34 -16.07 6.77
CA GLY A 197 -2.83 -14.71 6.97
C GLY A 197 -3.76 -14.27 5.83
N HIS A 198 -3.54 -14.77 4.62
CA HIS A 198 -4.44 -14.63 3.48
C HIS A 198 -4.45 -15.91 2.66
N TYR A 199 -5.53 -16.14 1.90
CA TYR A 199 -5.59 -17.18 0.88
C TYR A 199 -4.59 -16.87 -0.25
N THR A 200 -4.09 -17.91 -0.91
CA THR A 200 -3.18 -17.78 -2.06
C THR A 200 -3.86 -17.03 -3.21
N LEU A 201 -5.16 -17.29 -3.43
CA LEU A 201 -5.96 -16.58 -4.43
C LEU A 201 -5.96 -15.06 -4.21
N ASP A 202 -5.99 -14.66 -2.94
CA ASP A 202 -6.05 -13.26 -2.55
C ASP A 202 -4.76 -12.51 -2.95
N VAL A 203 -3.62 -13.12 -2.67
CA VAL A 203 -2.30 -12.64 -3.09
C VAL A 203 -2.22 -12.50 -4.61
N ILE A 204 -2.67 -13.53 -5.35
CA ILE A 204 -2.65 -13.54 -6.82
C ILE A 204 -3.49 -12.40 -7.39
N LEU A 205 -4.73 -12.25 -6.90
CA LEU A 205 -5.63 -11.18 -7.33
C LEU A 205 -5.01 -9.80 -7.09
N SER A 206 -4.45 -9.60 -5.90
CA SER A 206 -3.80 -8.35 -5.50
C SER A 206 -2.61 -8.03 -6.40
N TYR A 207 -1.75 -9.00 -6.71
CA TYR A 207 -0.63 -8.82 -7.63
C TYR A 207 -1.10 -8.39 -9.03
N PHE A 208 -2.11 -9.07 -9.59
CA PHE A 208 -2.63 -8.74 -10.92
C PHE A 208 -3.23 -7.33 -10.96
N ILE A 209 -4.09 -6.96 -10.02
CA ILE A 209 -4.71 -5.63 -10.03
C ILE A 209 -3.65 -4.54 -9.81
N CYS A 210 -2.74 -4.74 -8.85
CA CYS A 210 -1.66 -3.78 -8.57
C CYS A 210 -0.80 -3.49 -9.80
N THR A 211 -0.29 -4.55 -10.44
CA THR A 211 0.61 -4.40 -11.59
C THR A 211 -0.11 -3.78 -12.80
N ARG A 212 -1.37 -4.15 -13.06
CA ARG A 212 -2.16 -3.59 -14.17
C ARG A 212 -2.47 -2.12 -13.98
N ILE A 213 -2.92 -1.72 -12.78
CA ILE A 213 -3.17 -0.31 -12.46
C ILE A 213 -1.86 0.48 -12.54
N PHE A 214 -0.78 -0.02 -11.92
CA PHE A 214 0.49 0.68 -11.89
C PHE A 214 1.08 0.90 -13.29
N TRP A 215 1.13 -0.14 -14.14
CA TRP A 215 1.69 -0.03 -15.47
C TRP A 215 0.81 0.77 -16.43
N SER A 216 -0.53 0.61 -16.38
CA SER A 216 -1.46 1.46 -17.14
C SER A 216 -1.26 2.94 -16.79
N TYR A 217 -1.25 3.24 -15.49
CA TYR A 217 -1.01 4.58 -14.97
C TYR A 217 0.32 5.17 -15.44
N HIS A 218 1.43 4.45 -15.25
CA HIS A 218 2.76 4.97 -15.56
C HIS A 218 3.04 5.04 -17.07
N THR A 219 2.45 4.15 -17.88
CA THR A 219 2.55 4.22 -19.34
C THR A 219 1.93 5.51 -19.87
N MET A 220 0.72 5.84 -19.42
CA MET A 220 0.05 7.10 -19.79
C MET A 220 0.72 8.33 -19.17
N ALA A 221 1.28 8.21 -17.97
CA ALA A 221 1.98 9.31 -17.32
C ALA A 221 3.34 9.62 -17.98
N ALA A 222 3.99 8.62 -18.58
CA ALA A 222 5.23 8.77 -19.32
C ALA A 222 5.02 9.30 -20.74
N HIS A 223 3.91 8.96 -21.40
CA HIS A 223 3.65 9.30 -22.81
C HIS A 223 2.43 10.23 -22.95
N PRO A 224 2.63 11.56 -23.03
CA PRO A 224 1.55 12.53 -23.23
C PRO A 224 0.74 12.29 -24.51
N THR A 225 1.38 11.75 -25.56
CA THR A 225 0.72 11.39 -26.83
C THR A 225 -0.38 10.36 -26.62
N ILE A 226 -0.10 9.31 -25.84
CA ILE A 226 -1.10 8.27 -25.48
C ILE A 226 -2.19 8.89 -24.61
N ARG A 227 -1.82 9.67 -23.58
CA ARG A 227 -2.78 10.29 -22.67
C ARG A 227 -3.78 11.22 -23.38
N LEU A 228 -3.32 11.97 -24.37
CA LEU A 228 -4.13 12.97 -25.08
C LEU A 228 -4.82 12.42 -26.34
N SER A 229 -4.42 11.23 -26.81
CA SER A 229 -5.01 10.60 -27.98
C SER A 229 -6.49 10.30 -27.77
N THR A 230 -7.33 10.63 -28.76
CA THR A 230 -8.75 10.30 -28.76
C THR A 230 -9.00 8.79 -28.87
N GLN A 231 -8.07 8.06 -29.50
CA GLN A 231 -8.09 6.61 -29.71
C GLN A 231 -7.60 5.81 -28.48
N ASN A 232 -7.15 6.46 -27.42
CA ASN A 232 -6.69 5.76 -26.22
C ASN A 232 -7.87 5.08 -25.49
N HIS A 233 -7.88 3.74 -25.47
CA HIS A 233 -8.92 2.97 -24.79
C HIS A 233 -8.92 3.10 -23.27
N HIS A 234 -7.78 3.44 -22.64
CA HIS A 234 -7.73 3.73 -21.20
C HIS A 234 -8.59 4.93 -20.81
N ARG A 235 -9.02 5.76 -21.76
CA ARG A 235 -9.98 6.85 -21.51
C ARG A 235 -11.33 6.37 -20.97
N LYS A 236 -11.67 5.10 -21.21
CA LYS A 236 -12.93 4.47 -20.78
C LYS A 236 -12.89 4.00 -19.32
N GLU A 237 -11.72 3.94 -18.71
CA GLU A 237 -11.58 3.53 -17.31
C GLU A 237 -12.19 4.59 -16.39
N PHE A 238 -12.92 4.16 -15.36
CA PHE A 238 -13.65 5.07 -14.47
C PHE A 238 -12.76 6.09 -13.76
N TRP A 239 -11.49 5.76 -13.54
CA TRP A 239 -10.51 6.62 -12.87
C TRP A 239 -9.75 7.55 -13.82
N PHE A 240 -9.92 7.40 -15.13
CA PHE A 240 -9.19 8.19 -16.13
C PHE A 240 -9.41 9.71 -16.02
N PRO A 241 -10.63 10.24 -15.78
CA PRO A 241 -10.83 11.68 -15.64
C PRO A 241 -10.00 12.29 -14.51
N LEU A 242 -9.97 11.60 -13.36
CA LEU A 242 -9.16 12.00 -12.21
C LEU A 242 -7.67 11.92 -12.55
N PHE A 243 -7.22 10.84 -13.19
CA PHE A 243 -5.84 10.72 -13.67
C PHE A 243 -5.44 11.87 -14.59
N ARG A 244 -6.27 12.23 -15.57
CA ARG A 244 -6.01 13.33 -16.52
C ARG A 244 -5.87 14.67 -15.80
N TYR A 245 -6.73 14.95 -14.83
CA TYR A 245 -6.62 16.16 -13.99
C TYR A 245 -5.30 16.16 -13.21
N MET A 246 -4.95 15.06 -12.56
CA MET A 246 -3.78 14.96 -11.70
C MET A 246 -2.47 15.08 -12.48
N GLU A 247 -2.34 14.39 -13.61
CA GLU A 247 -1.13 14.38 -14.42
C GLU A 247 -1.06 15.51 -15.45
N GLY A 248 -2.11 16.31 -15.64
CA GLY A 248 -2.16 17.38 -16.65
C GLY A 248 -1.05 18.45 -16.53
N SER A 249 -0.40 18.59 -15.37
CA SER A 249 0.73 19.51 -15.17
C SER A 249 2.10 18.90 -15.51
N VAL A 250 2.16 17.62 -15.87
CA VAL A 250 3.38 16.89 -16.23
C VAL A 250 3.36 16.64 -17.72
N LEU A 251 4.27 17.30 -18.43
CA LEU A 251 4.38 17.27 -19.90
C LEU A 251 5.50 16.36 -20.41
N LYS A 252 6.41 15.94 -19.54
CA LYS A 252 7.56 15.07 -19.88
C LYS A 252 7.70 13.95 -18.85
N PRO A 253 8.26 12.80 -19.23
CA PRO A 253 8.64 11.76 -18.28
C PRO A 253 9.48 12.32 -17.14
N VAL A 254 9.21 11.87 -15.91
CA VAL A 254 9.94 12.32 -14.72
C VAL A 254 11.36 11.70 -14.75
N PRO A 255 12.43 12.51 -14.78
CA PRO A 255 13.78 11.98 -14.76
C PRO A 255 14.12 11.44 -13.36
N ARG A 256 14.89 10.35 -13.32
CA ARG A 256 15.37 9.67 -12.09
C ARG A 256 16.56 10.42 -11.48
N ARG A 257 16.30 11.63 -10.96
CA ARG A 257 17.32 12.52 -10.37
C ARG A 257 17.09 12.69 -8.87
N PHE A 258 18.18 12.64 -8.12
CA PHE A 258 18.18 12.75 -6.66
C PHE A 258 18.85 14.05 -6.23
N ASP A 259 18.19 14.77 -5.31
CA ASP A 259 18.70 16.00 -4.71
C ASP A 259 18.58 15.84 -3.18
N CYS A 260 19.59 16.28 -2.43
CA CYS A 260 19.52 16.24 -0.97
C CYS A 260 18.47 17.26 -0.48
N PRO A 261 17.49 16.86 0.35
CA PRO A 261 16.45 17.77 0.83
C PRO A 261 16.99 18.82 1.82
N LEU A 262 18.17 18.57 2.41
CA LEU A 262 18.85 19.50 3.30
C LEU A 262 19.80 20.40 2.48
N PRO A 263 19.74 21.73 2.66
CA PRO A 263 20.70 22.61 2.02
C PRO A 263 22.11 22.24 2.51
N MET A 264 23.01 21.95 1.56
CA MET A 264 24.37 21.48 1.86
C MET A 264 25.14 22.45 2.78
N SER A 265 24.76 23.73 2.79
CA SER A 265 25.25 24.76 3.72
C SER A 265 24.91 24.46 5.18
N ARG A 266 23.69 23.98 5.49
CA ARG A 266 23.27 23.61 6.85
C ARG A 266 23.92 22.30 7.32
N LEU A 267 24.11 21.33 6.43
CA LEU A 267 24.84 20.10 6.74
C LEU A 267 26.31 20.40 7.06
N ARG A 268 26.96 21.28 6.28
CA ARG A 268 28.32 21.75 6.56
C ARG A 268 28.43 22.53 7.87
N SER A 269 27.42 23.31 8.25
CA SER A 269 27.42 24.02 9.55
C SER A 269 27.21 23.09 10.74
N VAL A 270 26.38 22.05 10.60
CA VAL A 270 26.17 21.03 11.64
C VAL A 270 27.43 20.18 11.84
N PHE A 271 28.06 19.75 10.74
CA PHE A 271 29.34 19.04 10.81
C PHE A 271 30.46 19.92 11.40
N ARG A 272 30.56 21.19 10.98
CA ARG A 272 31.54 22.12 11.58
C ARG A 272 31.29 22.36 13.07
N ARG A 273 30.03 22.47 13.52
CA ARG A 273 29.70 22.59 14.94
C ARG A 273 30.05 21.34 15.75
N ARG A 274 29.81 20.14 15.20
CA ARG A 274 30.23 18.88 15.84
C ARG A 274 31.75 18.74 15.94
N VAL A 275 32.49 19.09 14.89
CA VAL A 275 33.97 19.06 14.90
C VAL A 275 34.56 20.12 15.83
N ALA A 276 33.94 21.30 15.93
CA ALA A 276 34.36 22.33 16.87
C ALA A 276 34.14 21.90 18.33
N ASN A 277 32.99 21.28 18.64
CA ASN A 277 32.69 20.80 20.00
C ASN A 277 33.56 19.61 20.41
N ALA A 278 33.90 18.71 19.48
CA ALA A 278 34.80 17.57 19.73
C ALA A 278 36.29 17.96 19.87
N ARG A 279 36.63 19.24 19.74
CA ARG A 279 37.98 19.78 19.92
C ARG A 279 38.10 20.60 21.22
N ILE A 280 37.02 20.73 21.99
CA ILE A 280 36.92 21.46 23.25
C ILE A 280 36.78 20.49 24.46
N GLU A 281 36.58 19.20 24.19
CA GLU A 281 36.79 18.09 25.15
C GLU A 281 38.19 17.51 24.96
#